data_AF-A0A349XZF1-F1
#
_entry.id   AF-A0A349XZF1-F1
#
_cell.length_a   1.000
_cell.length_b   1.000
_cell.length_c   1.000
_cell.angle_alpha   90.00
_cell.angle_beta   90.00
_cell.angle_gamma   90.00
#
_symmetry.space_group_name_H-M   'P 1'
#
loop_
_entity.id
_entity.type
_entity.pdbx_description
1 polymer ?
#
loop_
_entity_poly.entity_id
_entity_poly.type
_entity_poly.pdbx_seq_one_letter_code
_entity_poly.pdbx_strand_id
1 'polypeptide(L)' 'MTQIAHPDSILIIDFGSQVTQLIARRIREAGVYCEIHPFQNAAEAFEKLQPKGVIYSG' A
#
# COMPACT_ATOMS: atom_id res chain seq x y z
N MET A 1 -5.24 -21.45 7.90
CA MET A 1 -4.11 -20.69 7.31
C MET A 1 -4.23 -19.27 7.85
N THR A 2 -3.41 -18.90 8.82
CA THR A 2 -3.53 -17.62 9.54
C THR A 2 -2.94 -16.52 8.68
N GLN A 3 -3.77 -15.57 8.25
CA GLN A 3 -3.32 -14.38 7.54
C GLN A 3 -2.49 -13.53 8.52
N ILE A 4 -1.19 -13.37 8.27
CA ILE A 4 -0.34 -12.53 9.10
C ILE A 4 -0.68 -11.09 8.73
N ALA A 5 -1.57 -10.46 9.50
CA ALA A 5 -1.79 -9.02 9.41
C ALA A 5 -0.51 -8.32 9.85
N HIS A 6 0.06 -7.47 8.99
CA HIS A 6 1.13 -6.57 9.39
C HIS A 6 0.50 -5.44 10.21
N PRO A 7 0.79 -5.34 11.53
CA PRO A 7 0.07 -4.43 12.43
C PRO A 7 0.24 -2.95 12.05
N ASP A 8 1.32 -2.61 11.34
CA ASP A 8 1.61 -1.27 10.84
C ASP A 8 1.94 -1.33 9.34
N SER A 9 0.95 -1.06 8.50
CA SER A 9 1.09 -1.11 7.04
C SER A 9 0.49 0.12 6.34
N ILE A 10 1.02 0.43 5.14
CA ILE A 10 0.51 1.47 4.25
C ILE A 10 0.01 0.85 2.94
N LEU A 11 -1.17 1.27 2.49
CA LEU A 11 -1.67 0.96 1.15
C LEU A 11 -1.40 2.15 0.22
N ILE A 12 -0.72 1.91 -0.90
CA ILE A 12 -0.57 2.90 -1.97
C ILE A 12 -1.53 2.53 -3.10
N ILE A 13 -2.45 3.44 -3.43
CA ILE A 13 -3.39 3.30 -4.53
C ILE A 13 -2.83 4.04 -5.74
N ASP A 14 -2.56 3.31 -6.82
CA ASP A 14 -1.94 3.82 -8.04
C ASP A 14 -2.97 4.13 -9.13
N PHE A 15 -2.93 5.36 -9.65
CA PHE A 15 -3.73 5.85 -10.77
C PHE A 15 -2.89 6.00 -12.07
N GLY A 16 -1.66 5.48 -12.08
CA GLY A 16 -0.75 5.55 -13.22
C GLY A 16 0.43 6.51 -13.02
N SER A 17 0.78 6.80 -11.77
CA SER A 17 1.85 7.75 -11.47
C SER A 17 3.22 7.19 -11.84
N GLN A 18 4.07 8.04 -12.41
CA GLN A 18 5.45 7.67 -12.73
C GLN A 18 6.33 7.46 -11.47
N VAL A 19 5.86 7.92 -10.30
CA VAL A 19 6.65 7.92 -9.06
C VAL A 19 6.13 6.97 -7.98
N THR A 20 5.06 6.20 -8.22
CA THR A 20 4.47 5.27 -7.23
C THR A 20 5.52 4.35 -6.60
N GLN A 21 6.45 3.82 -7.41
CA GLN A 21 7.52 2.95 -6.92
C GLN A 21 8.56 3.68 -6.04
N LEU A 22 8.81 4.97 -6.29
CA LEU A 22 9.69 5.79 -5.45
C LEU A 22 9.07 6.05 -4.09
N ILE A 23 7.75 6.28 -4.03
CA ILE A 23 7.00 6.40 -2.77
C ILE A 23 7.14 5.10 -1.98
N ALA A 24 6.86 3.94 -2.61
CA ALA A 24 6.98 2.64 -1.95
C ALA A 24 8.40 2.38 -1.44
N ARG A 25 9.43 2.74 -2.22
CA ARG A 25 10.83 2.66 -1.80
C ARG A 25 11.09 3.47 -0.52
N ARG A 26 10.61 4.72 -0.45
CA ARG A 26 10.80 5.58 0.73
C ARG A 26 10.14 5.04 1.99
N ILE A 27 8.94 4.46 1.86
CA ILE A 27 8.24 3.84 2.98
C ILE A 27 9.00 2.61 3.51
N ARG A 28 9.52 1.79 2.59
CA ARG A 28 10.33 0.62 2.94
C ARG A 28 11.68 0.99 3.54
N GLU A 29 12.32 2.06 3.04
CA GLU A 29 13.54 2.64 3.63
C GLU A 29 13.31 3.14 5.07
N ALA A 30 12.07 3.56 5.40
CA ALA A 30 11.65 3.91 6.76
C ALA A 30 11.26 2.69 7.62
N GLY A 31 11.38 1.46 7.11
CA GLY A 31 11.07 0.23 7.84
C GLY A 31 9.59 -0.12 7.95
N VAL A 32 8.73 0.52 7.16
CA VAL A 32 7.27 0.28 7.18
C VAL A 32 6.87 -0.62 6.02
N TYR A 33 6.00 -1.60 6.27
CA TYR A 33 5.45 -2.46 5.24
C TYR A 33 4.45 -1.68 4.36
N CYS A 34 4.51 -1.87 3.05
CA CYS A 34 3.53 -1.28 2.15
C CYS A 34 3.24 -2.14 0.91
N GLU A 35 1.99 -2.08 0.47
CA GLU A 35 1.53 -2.66 -0.79
C GLU A 35 1.12 -1.58 -1.78
N ILE A 36 1.34 -1.84 -3.06
CA ILE A 36 0.89 -0.98 -4.16
C ILE A 36 -0.22 -1.73 -4.88
N HIS A 37 -1.39 -1.11 -5.03
CA HIS A 37 -2.51 -1.66 -5.78
C HIS A 37 -3.05 -0.64 -6.78
N PRO A 38 -3.42 -1.08 -8.00
CA PRO A 38 -4.09 -0.19 -8.95
C PRO A 38 -5.47 0.21 -8.39
N PHE A 39 -5.97 1.39 -8.74
CA PHE A 39 -7.26 1.92 -8.26
C PHE A 39 -8.41 0.91 -8.35
N GLN A 40 -8.47 0.13 -9.43
CA GLN A 40 -9.52 -0.86 -9.68
C GLN A 40 -9.60 -1.94 -8.58
N ASN A 41 -8.50 -2.21 -7.89
CA ASN A 41 -8.39 -3.25 -6.86
C ASN A 41 -8.27 -2.68 -5.43
N ALA A 42 -8.35 -1.35 -5.27
CA ALA A 42 -8.03 -0.68 -4.01
C ALA A 42 -8.95 -1.08 -2.85
N ALA A 43 -10.25 -1.27 -3.10
CA ALA A 43 -11.20 -1.64 -2.06
C ALA A 43 -10.91 -3.04 -1.50
N GLU A 44 -10.69 -4.03 -2.38
CA GLU A 44 -10.33 -5.39 -1.97
C GLU A 44 -8.99 -5.42 -1.23
N ALA A 45 -8.01 -4.65 -1.70
CA ALA A 45 -6.71 -4.52 -1.04
C ALA A 45 -6.84 -3.90 0.35
N PHE A 46 -7.64 -2.84 0.51
CA PHE A 46 -7.88 -2.20 1.80
C PHE A 46 -8.49 -3.17 2.81
N GLU A 47 -9.51 -3.92 2.40
CA GLU A 47 -10.17 -4.91 3.27
C GLU A 47 -9.20 -6.02 3.70
N LYS A 48 -8.34 -6.51 2.80
CA LYS A 48 -7.39 -7.57 3.11
C LYS A 48 -6.20 -7.12 3.95
N LEU A 49 -5.68 -5.91 3.67
CA LEU A 49 -4.48 -5.39 4.30
C LEU A 49 -4.76 -4.72 5.65
N GLN A 50 -5.96 -4.13 5.82
CA GLN A 50 -6.33 -3.30 6.97
C GLN A 50 -5.24 -2.25 7.29
N PRO A 51 -4.87 -1.40 6.32
CA PRO A 51 -3.73 -0.51 6.45
C PRO A 51 -4.00 0.61 7.47
N LYS A 52 -2.94 1.05 8.16
CA LYS A 52 -3.00 2.23 9.04
C LYS A 52 -3.00 3.56 8.29
N GLY A 53 -2.55 3.55 7.04
CA GLY A 53 -2.54 4.73 6.19
C GLY A 53 -2.72 4.38 4.73
N VAL A 54 -3.26 5.33 3.98
CA VAL A 54 -3.50 5.21 2.54
C VAL A 54 -2.86 6.39 1.83
N ILE A 55 -2.15 6.11 0.74
CA ILE A 55 -1.58 7.13 -0.16
C ILE A 55 -2.23 6.95 -1.53
N TYR A 56 -2.77 8.03 -2.08
CA TYR A 56 -3.26 8.08 -3.46
C TYR A 56 -2.15 8.66 -4.34
N SER A 57 -1.72 7.93 -5.36
CA SER A 57 -0.60 8.28 -6.25
C SER A 57 -1.07 8.24 -7.69
N GLY A 58 -1.11 9.38 -8.38
CA GLY A 58 -1.52 9.53 -9.78
C GLY A 58 -0.55 10.36 -10.59
#